data_AF-A0A3D5B7M4-F1
#
_entry.id   AF-A0A3D5B7M4-F1
#
_cell.length_a   1.000
_cell.length_b   1.000
_cell.length_c   1.000
_cell.angle_alpha   90.00
_cell.angle_beta   90.00
_cell.angle_gamma   90.00
#
_symmetry.space_group_name_H-M   'P 1'
#
loop_
_entity.id
_entity.type
_entity.pdbx_description
1 polymer ?
#
loop_
_entity_poly.entity_id
_entity_poly.type
_entity_poly.pdbx_seq_one_letter_code
_entity_poly.pdbx_strand_id
1 'polypeptide(L)'
;MYQSTGMWLKIPDLYVNSYITTVPFNNGSWDVTWLSQQVGHLEGSAYPTWEGNTVLTAHNVTSFGMPGSFVEIGSLFYGDLIIIQAYGMTYTYEVREKQVILDGNVAAAFCENVQQNPSRRMKFCNAP
;
A
#
# COMPACT_ATOMS: atom_id res chain seq x y z
N MET A 1 -7.76 -8.31 16.46
CA MET A 1 -6.91 -7.29 17.11
C MET A 1 -5.96 -6.78 16.04
N TYR A 2 -6.03 -5.50 15.68
CA TYR A 2 -5.19 -4.92 14.61
C TYR A 2 -3.74 -4.82 15.08
N GLN A 3 -2.79 -5.22 14.24
CA GLN A 3 -1.36 -5.21 14.57
C GLN A 3 -0.72 -3.98 13.95
N SER A 4 -0.31 -3.04 14.80
CA SER A 4 0.54 -1.93 14.34
C SER A 4 1.91 -2.49 13.99
N THR A 5 2.41 -2.17 12.80
CA THR A 5 3.72 -2.65 12.37
C THR A 5 4.86 -1.85 12.99
N GLY A 6 4.59 -0.65 13.52
CA GLY A 6 5.62 0.31 13.92
C GLY A 6 6.39 0.92 12.75
N MET A 7 5.90 0.72 11.52
CA MET A 7 6.49 1.29 10.30
C MET A 7 5.74 2.53 9.84
N TRP A 8 6.47 3.41 9.19
CA TRP A 8 5.97 4.69 8.72
C TRP A 8 6.18 4.83 7.21
N LEU A 9 5.11 5.13 6.48
CA LEU A 9 5.13 5.41 5.04
C LEU A 9 5.26 6.91 4.79
N LYS A 10 6.17 7.27 3.89
CA LYS A 10 6.29 8.61 3.32
C LYS A 10 6.29 8.56 1.79
N ILE A 11 5.43 9.37 1.18
CA ILE A 11 5.44 9.65 -0.26
C ILE A 11 5.62 11.15 -0.42
N PRO A 12 6.86 11.64 -0.64
CA PRO A 12 7.17 13.07 -0.61
C PRO A 12 6.33 13.90 -1.57
N ASP A 13 6.16 13.44 -2.81
CA ASP A 13 5.48 14.17 -3.88
C ASP A 13 3.97 14.33 -3.64
N LEU A 14 3.39 13.47 -2.79
CA LEU A 14 1.98 13.53 -2.39
C LEU A 14 1.76 14.08 -0.99
N TYR A 15 2.82 14.49 -0.29
CA TYR A 15 2.78 14.88 1.12
C TYR A 15 2.14 13.82 2.05
N VAL A 16 2.22 12.54 1.67
CA VAL A 16 1.68 11.44 2.48
C VAL A 16 2.69 11.09 3.56
N ASN A 17 2.19 11.01 4.80
CA ASN A 17 2.97 10.69 5.98
C ASN A 17 2.05 9.92 6.96
N SER A 18 2.09 8.59 6.97
CA SER A 18 1.13 7.78 7.74
C SER A 18 1.74 6.48 8.26
N TYR A 19 1.19 5.96 9.36
CA TYR A 19 1.54 4.65 9.89
C TYR A 19 1.03 3.53 8.97
N ILE A 20 1.83 2.46 8.89
CA ILE A 20 1.42 1.22 8.24
C ILE A 20 0.85 0.26 9.31
N THR A 21 -0.37 -0.21 9.10
CA THR A 21 -1.03 -1.23 9.91
C THR A 21 -1.26 -2.50 9.09
N THR A 22 -1.41 -3.67 9.72
CA THR A 22 -1.76 -4.90 8.98
C THR A 22 -3.28 -5.04 8.86
N VAL A 23 -3.73 -5.26 7.62
CA VAL A 23 -5.12 -5.63 7.29
C VAL A 23 -5.20 -7.14 7.13
N PRO A 24 -5.87 -7.85 8.05
CA PRO A 24 -5.92 -9.30 7.99
C PRO A 24 -6.80 -9.79 6.84
N PHE A 25 -6.46 -10.94 6.27
CA PHE A 25 -7.26 -11.62 5.25
C PHE A 25 -8.23 -12.58 5.92
N ASN A 26 -9.52 -12.23 5.93
CA ASN A 26 -10.56 -13.01 6.58
C ASN A 26 -11.73 -13.25 5.65
N ASN A 27 -12.31 -14.45 5.67
CA ASN A 27 -13.49 -14.81 4.87
C ASN A 27 -13.34 -14.52 3.36
N GLY A 28 -12.11 -14.63 2.83
CA GLY A 28 -11.83 -14.40 1.42
C GLY A 28 -11.69 -12.93 1.02
N SER A 29 -11.66 -11.99 1.96
CA SER A 29 -11.51 -10.56 1.68
C SER A 29 -10.66 -9.82 2.74
N TRP A 30 -10.28 -8.59 2.39
CA TRP A 30 -9.69 -7.62 3.32
C TRP A 30 -10.75 -6.57 3.64
N ASP A 31 -11.14 -6.47 4.91
CA ASP A 31 -11.96 -5.37 5.38
C ASP A 31 -11.06 -4.16 5.63
N VAL A 32 -11.26 -3.09 4.84
CA VAL A 32 -10.49 -1.84 4.87
C VAL A 32 -11.32 -0.65 5.35
N THR A 33 -12.58 -0.88 5.73
CA THR A 33 -13.52 0.18 6.13
C THR A 33 -13.05 0.95 7.37
N TRP A 34 -12.25 0.31 8.21
CA TRP A 34 -11.71 0.86 9.46
C TRP A 34 -10.38 1.61 9.30
N LEU A 35 -9.75 1.58 8.11
CA LEU A 35 -8.44 2.23 7.90
C LEU A 35 -8.50 3.75 8.09
N SER A 36 -9.61 4.41 7.75
CA SER A 36 -9.75 5.86 7.83
C SER A 36 -8.60 6.58 7.11
N GLN A 37 -7.68 7.25 7.83
CA GLN A 37 -6.49 7.93 7.28
C GLN A 37 -5.19 7.11 7.41
N GLN A 38 -5.29 5.84 7.74
CA GLN A 38 -4.13 4.93 7.86
C GLN A 38 -3.87 4.21 6.54
N VAL A 39 -2.63 3.72 6.40
CA VAL A 39 -2.23 2.85 5.31
C VAL A 39 -2.22 1.41 5.81
N GLY A 40 -2.92 0.53 5.09
CA GLY A 40 -2.99 -0.89 5.37
C GLY A 40 -2.03 -1.70 4.52
N HIS A 41 -1.21 -2.55 5.13
CA HIS A 41 -0.56 -3.68 4.47
C HIS A 41 -1.54 -4.84 4.38
N LEU A 42 -1.76 -5.37 3.18
CA LEU A 42 -2.65 -6.50 2.99
C LEU A 42 -1.94 -7.81 3.34
N GLU A 43 -2.44 -8.50 4.37
CA GLU A 43 -1.96 -9.81 4.78
C GLU A 43 -2.02 -10.80 3.61
N GLY A 44 -0.97 -11.63 3.47
CA GLY A 44 -0.78 -12.52 2.33
C GLY A 44 0.16 -11.97 1.26
N SER A 45 0.44 -10.66 1.26
CA SER A 45 1.57 -10.08 0.50
C SER A 45 2.87 -10.12 1.30
N ALA A 46 4.01 -9.88 0.66
CA ALA A 46 5.28 -9.79 1.39
C ALA A 46 5.20 -8.72 2.47
N TYR A 47 5.79 -8.97 3.64
CA TYR A 47 5.80 -8.01 4.73
C TYR A 47 6.59 -6.76 4.30
N PRO A 48 6.13 -5.53 4.61
CA PRO A 48 6.86 -4.34 4.19
C PRO A 48 8.30 -4.40 4.70
N THR A 49 9.25 -4.00 3.86
CA THR A 49 10.73 -4.11 4.06
C THR A 49 11.35 -5.49 3.79
N TRP A 50 10.56 -6.54 3.58
CA TRP A 50 11.06 -7.87 3.23
C TRP A 50 11.19 -8.06 1.72
N GLU A 51 11.90 -9.11 1.31
CA GLU A 51 11.94 -9.51 -0.10
C GLU A 51 10.58 -10.05 -0.56
N GLY A 52 10.23 -9.73 -1.81
CA GLY A 52 8.94 -10.05 -2.41
C GLY A 52 8.13 -8.81 -2.81
N ASN A 53 6.83 -9.01 -3.01
CA ASN A 53 5.90 -7.96 -3.40
C ASN A 53 4.99 -7.58 -2.22
N THR A 54 5.19 -6.38 -1.67
CA THR A 54 4.34 -5.83 -0.60
C THR A 54 3.17 -5.08 -1.23
N VAL A 55 1.95 -5.30 -0.72
CA VAL A 55 0.75 -4.55 -1.15
C VAL A 55 0.31 -3.61 -0.03
N LEU A 56 0.27 -2.30 -0.33
CA LEU A 56 -0.24 -1.25 0.55
C LEU A 56 -1.55 -0.67 0.00
N THR A 57 -2.52 -0.42 0.88
CA THR A 57 -3.84 0.13 0.56
C THR A 57 -4.18 1.31 1.45
N ALA A 58 -4.88 2.30 0.93
CA ALA A 58 -5.48 3.37 1.73
C ALA A 58 -6.67 3.99 0.99
N HIS A 59 -7.46 4.77 1.70
CA HIS A 59 -8.61 5.47 1.14
C HIS A 59 -8.17 6.60 0.20
N ASN A 60 -8.85 6.73 -0.95
CA ASN A 60 -8.80 7.95 -1.76
C ASN A 60 -9.77 9.00 -1.20
N VAL A 61 -10.94 8.56 -0.76
CA VAL A 61 -11.96 9.36 -0.06
C VAL A 61 -12.40 8.53 1.13
N THR A 62 -12.37 9.14 2.31
CA THR A 62 -12.81 8.49 3.55
C THR A 62 -14.33 8.35 3.61
N SER A 63 -14.84 7.52 4.52
CA SER A 63 -16.28 7.37 4.77
C SER A 63 -17.00 8.66 5.19
N PHE A 64 -16.26 9.69 5.60
CA PHE A 64 -16.77 11.02 5.93
C PHE A 64 -16.76 12.00 4.73
N GLY A 65 -16.40 11.54 3.53
CA GLY A 65 -16.30 12.37 2.33
C GLY A 65 -15.07 13.29 2.31
N MET A 66 -14.11 13.07 3.22
CA MET A 66 -12.86 13.82 3.25
C MET A 66 -11.78 13.14 2.41
N PRO A 67 -10.82 13.89 1.84
CA PRO A 67 -9.65 13.31 1.16
C PRO A 67 -8.94 12.28 2.04
N GLY A 68 -8.73 11.08 1.50
CA GLY A 68 -7.96 10.03 2.15
C GLY A 68 -6.47 10.09 1.80
N SER A 69 -5.68 9.23 2.42
CA SER A 69 -4.21 9.24 2.26
C SER A 69 -3.74 8.98 0.83
N PHE A 70 -4.54 8.29 0.00
CA PHE A 70 -4.21 7.99 -1.40
C PHE A 70 -5.05 8.78 -2.40
N VAL A 71 -5.64 9.91 -1.98
CA VAL A 71 -6.46 10.76 -2.86
C VAL A 71 -5.73 11.14 -4.17
N GLU A 72 -4.42 11.40 -4.09
CA GLU A 72 -3.57 11.76 -5.22
C GLU A 72 -2.63 10.63 -5.68
N ILE A 73 -2.83 9.38 -5.27
CA ILE A 73 -1.88 8.28 -5.61
C ILE A 73 -1.71 8.08 -7.12
N GLY A 74 -2.77 8.39 -7.88
CA GLY A 74 -2.77 8.35 -9.34
C GLY A 74 -1.91 9.42 -10.00
N SER A 75 -1.44 10.43 -9.26
CA SER A 75 -0.58 11.49 -9.79
C SER A 75 0.91 11.11 -9.81
N LEU A 76 1.32 10.00 -9.18
CA LEU A 76 2.71 9.56 -9.17
C LEU A 76 3.21 9.19 -10.58
N PHE A 77 4.47 9.50 -10.84
CA PHE A 77 5.20 9.20 -12.07
C PHE A 77 6.36 8.23 -11.84
N TYR A 78 6.83 7.64 -12.93
CA TYR A 78 8.04 6.82 -12.90
C TYR A 78 9.20 7.63 -12.32
N GLY A 79 9.92 7.06 -11.34
CA GLY A 79 11.00 7.76 -10.65
C GLY A 79 10.63 8.37 -9.30
N ASP A 80 9.33 8.57 -9.04
CA ASP A 80 8.89 9.14 -7.76
C ASP A 80 9.21 8.20 -6.61
N LEU A 81 9.53 8.80 -5.45
CA LEU A 81 10.05 8.06 -4.31
C LEU A 81 8.97 7.66 -3.32
N ILE A 82 9.11 6.45 -2.81
CA ILE A 82 8.25 5.88 -1.78
C ILE A 82 9.16 5.36 -0.68
N ILE A 83 9.00 5.87 0.53
CA ILE A 83 9.95 5.66 1.61
C ILE A 83 9.23 4.99 2.78
N ILE A 84 9.77 3.86 3.25
CA ILE A 84 9.38 3.25 4.52
C ILE A 84 10.48 3.49 5.54
N GLN A 85 10.12 4.07 6.68
CA GLN A 85 10.96 4.13 7.87
C GLN A 85 10.51 3.08 8.87
N ALA A 86 11.43 2.23 9.30
CA ALA A 86 11.15 1.13 10.21
C ALA A 86 12.38 0.81 11.04
N TYR A 87 12.23 0.77 12.37
CA TYR A 87 13.27 0.29 13.30
C TYR A 87 14.65 0.96 13.11
N GLY A 88 14.66 2.28 12.85
CA GLY A 88 15.90 3.05 12.63
C GLY A 88 16.48 2.93 11.20
N MET A 89 15.86 2.15 10.33
CA MET A 89 16.26 1.97 8.94
C MET A 89 15.32 2.73 7.99
N THR A 90 15.85 3.14 6.85
CA THR A 90 15.10 3.77 5.76
C THR A 90 15.17 2.90 4.51
N TYR A 91 14.02 2.51 3.98
CA TYR A 91 13.86 1.72 2.77
C TYR A 91 13.24 2.60 1.69
N THR A 92 14.00 2.87 0.64
CA THR A 92 13.55 3.71 -0.48
C THR A 92 13.18 2.82 -1.66
N TYR A 93 11.97 3.03 -2.17
CA TYR A 93 11.41 2.43 -3.36
C TYR A 93 11.17 3.52 -4.40
N GLU A 94 11.12 3.12 -5.66
CA GLU A 94 10.90 4.00 -6.79
C GLU A 94 9.70 3.49 -7.58
N VAL A 95 8.81 4.39 -7.97
CA VAL A 95 7.69 4.04 -8.84
C VAL A 95 8.23 3.59 -10.20
N ARG A 96 7.86 2.38 -10.61
CA ARG A 96 8.23 1.81 -11.92
C ARG A 96 7.05 1.65 -12.85
N GLU A 97 5.84 1.54 -12.30
CA GLU A 97 4.63 1.28 -13.06
C GLU A 97 3.41 1.81 -12.31
N LYS A 98 2.40 2.23 -13.07
CA LYS A 98 1.10 2.67 -12.57
C LYS A 98 0.01 2.06 -13.45
N GLN A 99 -0.92 1.37 -12.83
CA GLN A 99 -2.05 0.72 -13.51
C GLN A 99 -3.36 1.09 -12.81
N VAL A 100 -4.43 1.24 -13.59
CA VAL A 100 -5.80 1.35 -13.08
C VAL A 100 -6.47 -0.01 -13.30
N ILE A 101 -6.97 -0.62 -12.22
CA ILE A 101 -7.67 -1.90 -12.25
C ILE A 101 -9.17 -1.67 -12.01
N LEU A 102 -10.02 -2.49 -12.62
CA LEU A 102 -11.48 -2.41 -12.45
C LEU A 102 -11.92 -3.05 -11.13
N ASP A 103 -12.94 -2.45 -10.49
CA ASP A 103 -13.52 -2.90 -9.23
C ASP A 103 -14.06 -4.34 -9.37
N GLY A 104 -13.43 -5.27 -8.64
CA GLY A 104 -13.68 -6.71 -8.74
C GLY A 104 -12.42 -7.53 -9.00
N ASN A 105 -11.32 -6.87 -9.40
CA ASN A 105 -10.03 -7.53 -9.60
C ASN A 105 -8.99 -7.08 -8.56
N VAL A 106 -9.36 -7.05 -7.28
CA VAL A 106 -8.37 -6.91 -6.19
C VAL A 106 -7.35 -8.05 -6.24
N ALA A 107 -7.75 -9.19 -6.79
CA ALA A 107 -6.83 -10.26 -7.17
C ALA A 107 -5.75 -9.79 -8.14
N ALA A 108 -5.99 -8.88 -9.09
CA ALA A 108 -4.95 -8.33 -9.97
C ALA A 108 -3.90 -7.47 -9.25
N ALA A 109 -4.23 -6.86 -8.11
CA ALA A 109 -3.22 -6.24 -7.25
C ALA A 109 -2.22 -7.28 -6.71
N PHE A 110 -2.70 -8.50 -6.44
CA PHE A 110 -1.88 -9.65 -6.03
C PHE A 110 -1.31 -10.46 -7.21
N CYS A 111 -2.01 -10.46 -8.34
CA CYS A 111 -1.74 -11.26 -9.53
C CYS A 111 -1.17 -10.38 -10.64
N GLU A 112 0.10 -10.07 -10.50
CA GLU A 112 0.96 -10.10 -11.67
C GLU A 112 2.11 -11.04 -11.31
N ASN A 113 1.96 -12.29 -11.75
CA ASN A 113 2.98 -13.34 -11.82
C ASN A 113 4.10 -13.26 -10.77
N VAL A 114 3.92 -14.00 -9.67
CA VAL A 114 4.95 -14.30 -8.64
C VAL A 114 6.20 -14.98 -9.23
N GLN A 115 6.28 -15.22 -10.53
CA GLN A 115 7.50 -15.69 -11.18
C GLN A 115 8.04 -14.64 -12.15
N GLN A 116 9.31 -14.27 -11.92
CA GLN A 116 10.23 -13.49 -12.76
C GLN A 116 10.58 -12.06 -12.33
N ASN A 117 10.70 -11.76 -11.03
CA ASN A 117 11.77 -10.86 -10.57
C ASN A 117 11.98 -10.95 -9.04
N PRO A 118 13.16 -11.37 -8.53
CA PRO A 118 13.44 -11.39 -7.08
C PRO A 118 13.62 -10.00 -6.45
N SER A 119 13.46 -8.92 -7.22
CA SER A 119 13.61 -7.56 -6.72
C SER A 119 12.46 -7.18 -5.77
N ARG A 120 12.79 -6.53 -4.63
CA ARG A 120 11.82 -5.94 -3.69
C ARG A 120 10.88 -4.97 -4.44
N ARG A 121 9.62 -5.35 -4.61
CA ARG A 121 8.59 -4.53 -5.27
C ARG A 121 7.51 -4.13 -4.28
N MET A 122 6.91 -2.96 -4.52
CA MET A 122 5.79 -2.46 -3.74
C MET A 122 4.66 -2.07 -4.68
N LYS A 123 3.45 -2.57 -4.41
CA LYS A 123 2.22 -2.20 -5.12
C LYS A 123 1.31 -1.39 -4.20
N PHE A 124 0.67 -0.39 -4.78
CA PHE A 124 -0.30 0.48 -4.10
C PHE A 124 -1.67 0.28 -4.72
N CYS A 125 -2.69 0.19 -3.88
CA CYS A 125 -4.08 0.05 -4.30
C CYS A 125 -4.98 1.01 -3.53
N ASN A 126 -6.05 1.48 -4.17
CA ASN A 126 -7.08 2.26 -3.48
C ASN A 126 -8.02 1.30 -2.75
N ALA A 127 -8.34 1.64 -1.50
CA ALA A 127 -9.42 1.01 -0.76
C ALA A 127 -10.78 1.54 -1.27
N PRO A 128 -11.80 0.68 -1.42
CA PRO A 128 -13.18 1.09 -1.67
C PRO A 128 -13.82 1.80 -0.47
#